data_AF-A0A1D2W4B6-F1
#
_entry.id   AF-A0A1D2W4B6-F1
#
_cell.length_a   1.000
_cell.length_b   1.000
_cell.length_c   1.000
_cell.angle_alpha   90.00
_cell.angle_beta   90.00
_cell.angle_gamma   90.00
#
_symmetry.space_group_name_H-M   'P 1'
#
loop_
_entity.id
_entity.type
_entity.pdbx_description
1 polymer ?
#
loop_
_entity_poly.entity_id
_entity_poly.type
_entity_poly.pdbx_seq_one_letter_code
_entity_poly.pdbx_strand_id
1 'polypeptide(L)'
;MLPDFPSVKTKIENATTLVVSEKTYGSPLLSKVNKKRCFEGSGISFIDNCGDYVEREIEETSTNFSLKLEEILDKGLSVYLEKSLNAVSELQQKMTKKVLEEVDIATAKAGTQINTSKKLITEIYLDGLEKIQIDFDEKGNPFLPSLAMHPNDVLKHDKRLQKYLKENPRHMGEYEKKLEEIIENKRKDWNDRESNRKLVD
;
A
#
# COMPACT_ATOMS: atom_id res chain seq x y z
N MET A 1 4.95 -0.75 -49.56
CA MET A 1 5.30 -1.21 -48.20
C MET A 1 5.86 -0.03 -47.44
N LEU A 2 5.37 0.23 -46.23
CA LEU A 2 5.95 1.27 -45.38
C LEU A 2 7.29 0.74 -44.80
N PRO A 3 8.33 1.58 -44.67
CA PRO A 3 9.56 1.18 -44.00
C PRO A 3 9.28 0.80 -42.55
N ASP A 4 9.81 -0.34 -42.11
CA ASP A 4 9.77 -0.73 -40.69
C ASP A 4 11.02 -0.20 -39.97
N PHE A 5 10.85 0.28 -38.74
CA PHE A 5 11.92 0.82 -37.90
C PHE A 5 11.98 0.10 -36.55
N PRO A 6 12.47 -1.16 -36.50
CA PRO A 6 12.48 -1.96 -35.28
C PRO A 6 13.24 -1.32 -34.12
N SER A 7 14.42 -0.75 -34.38
CA SER A 7 15.26 -0.14 -33.34
C SER A 7 14.61 1.06 -32.65
N VAL A 8 13.81 1.83 -33.38
CA VAL A 8 13.06 2.98 -32.83
C VAL A 8 11.89 2.47 -32.00
N LYS A 9 11.14 1.49 -32.51
CA LYS A 9 10.01 0.85 -31.80
C LYS A 9 10.45 0.27 -30.45
N THR A 10 11.52 -0.52 -30.45
CA THR A 10 12.06 -1.11 -29.21
C THR A 10 12.49 -0.05 -28.19
N LYS A 11 13.07 1.07 -28.63
CA LYS A 11 13.42 2.17 -27.72
C LYS A 11 12.19 2.83 -27.11
N ILE A 12 11.15 3.06 -27.91
CA ILE A 12 9.87 3.62 -27.45
C ILE A 12 9.20 2.67 -26.47
N GLU A 13 9.15 1.38 -26.78
CA GLU A 13 8.59 0.34 -25.91
C GLU A 13 9.31 0.29 -24.56
N ASN A 14 10.64 0.27 -24.57
CA ASN A 14 11.44 0.23 -23.33
C ASN A 14 11.23 1.49 -22.48
N ALA A 15 11.25 2.67 -23.10
CA ALA A 15 11.01 3.93 -22.41
C ALA A 15 9.60 3.97 -21.80
N THR A 16 8.61 3.52 -22.56
CA THR A 16 7.21 3.48 -22.11
C THR A 16 7.02 2.49 -20.99
N THR A 17 7.62 1.30 -21.08
CA THR A 17 7.58 0.28 -20.02
C THR A 17 8.17 0.81 -18.72
N LEU A 18 9.29 1.54 -18.80
CA LEU A 18 9.91 2.16 -17.64
C LEU A 18 8.99 3.21 -17.01
N VAL A 19 8.43 4.12 -17.80
CA VAL A 19 7.50 5.16 -17.34
C VAL A 19 6.22 4.55 -16.74
N VAL A 20 5.65 3.54 -17.39
CA VAL A 20 4.45 2.84 -16.92
C VAL A 20 4.73 2.16 -15.59
N SER A 21 5.86 1.44 -15.47
CA SER A 21 6.28 0.80 -14.22
C SER A 21 6.45 1.83 -13.11
N GLU A 22 7.25 2.87 -13.34
CA GLU A 22 7.53 3.91 -12.35
C GLU A 22 6.24 4.60 -11.88
N LYS A 23 5.38 5.01 -12.82
CA LYS A 23 4.12 5.67 -12.46
C LYS A 23 3.15 4.74 -11.76
N THR A 24 3.00 3.49 -12.21
CA THR A 24 2.09 2.52 -11.57
C THR A 24 2.46 2.34 -10.10
N TYR A 25 3.75 2.16 -9.83
CA TYR A 25 4.26 1.97 -8.48
C TYR A 25 4.49 3.27 -7.68
N GLY A 26 4.37 4.43 -8.32
CA GLY A 26 4.44 5.74 -7.68
C GLY A 26 3.17 6.14 -6.93
N SER A 27 2.11 5.31 -6.93
CA SER A 27 0.90 5.63 -6.19
C SER A 27 1.15 5.61 -4.67
N PRO A 28 0.40 6.41 -3.86
CA PRO A 28 0.65 6.52 -2.43
C PRO A 28 0.59 5.19 -1.67
N LEU A 29 -0.27 4.25 -2.09
CA LEU A 29 -0.36 2.93 -1.46
C LEU A 29 0.66 1.95 -2.05
N LEU A 30 0.76 1.84 -3.38
CA LEU A 30 1.61 0.83 -4.02
C LEU A 30 3.11 1.10 -3.85
N SER A 31 3.49 2.36 -3.59
CA SER A 31 4.87 2.73 -3.26
C SER A 31 5.31 2.21 -1.89
N LYS A 32 4.38 1.94 -0.97
CA LYS A 32 4.64 1.42 0.38
C LYS A 32 4.70 -0.11 0.44
N VAL A 33 4.22 -0.79 -0.60
CA VAL A 33 4.23 -2.25 -0.67
C VAL A 33 5.61 -2.75 -1.08
N ASN A 34 6.16 -3.69 -0.32
CA ASN A 34 7.42 -4.35 -0.65
C ASN A 34 7.30 -5.15 -1.94
N LYS A 35 8.32 -5.04 -2.80
CA LYS A 35 8.35 -5.69 -4.11
C LYS A 35 9.53 -6.62 -4.16
N LYS A 36 9.30 -7.85 -4.60
CA LYS A 36 10.34 -8.82 -4.87
C LYS A 36 10.19 -9.31 -6.30
N ARG A 37 11.28 -9.28 -7.06
CA ARG A 37 11.30 -9.84 -8.40
C ARG A 37 11.48 -11.35 -8.30
N CYS A 38 10.55 -12.10 -8.87
CA CYS A 38 10.67 -13.53 -9.08
C CYS A 38 11.09 -13.76 -10.53
N PHE A 39 12.21 -14.45 -10.75
CA PHE A 39 12.70 -14.77 -12.10
C PHE A 39 12.13 -16.08 -12.63
N GLU A 40 11.81 -17.00 -11.71
CA GLU A 40 11.35 -18.36 -12.00
C GLU A 40 10.21 -18.73 -11.04
N GLY A 41 9.42 -19.73 -11.43
CA GLY A 41 8.27 -20.22 -10.67
C GLY A 41 6.94 -19.56 -11.05
N SER A 42 5.85 -20.27 -10.81
CA SER A 42 4.47 -19.81 -11.05
C SER A 42 3.71 -19.48 -9.75
N GLY A 43 4.36 -19.60 -8.59
CA GLY A 43 3.71 -19.46 -7.30
C GLY A 43 4.64 -19.00 -6.18
N ILE A 44 4.04 -18.74 -5.03
CA ILE A 44 4.68 -18.31 -3.78
C ILE A 44 4.16 -19.21 -2.67
N SER A 45 5.06 -19.73 -1.84
CA SER A 45 4.70 -20.37 -0.58
C SER A 45 5.36 -19.71 0.62
N PHE A 46 4.64 -19.67 1.74
CA PHE A 46 5.12 -19.13 3.00
C PHE A 46 4.35 -19.73 4.19
N ILE A 47 4.94 -19.67 5.38
CA ILE A 47 4.27 -19.97 6.63
C ILE A 47 3.75 -18.66 7.19
N ASP A 48 2.46 -18.58 7.49
CA ASP A 48 1.87 -17.38 8.07
C ASP A 48 2.16 -17.25 9.58
N ASN A 49 1.77 -16.12 10.18
CA ASN A 49 1.96 -15.89 11.61
C ASN A 49 1.12 -16.83 12.51
N CYS A 50 0.16 -17.57 11.93
CA CYS A 50 -0.62 -18.59 12.63
C CYS A 50 0.01 -19.99 12.53
N GLY A 51 1.11 -20.13 11.77
CA GLY A 51 1.78 -21.41 11.53
C GLY A 51 1.21 -22.21 10.35
N ASP A 52 0.25 -21.65 9.61
CA ASP A 52 -0.34 -22.31 8.45
C ASP A 52 0.58 -22.17 7.23
N TYR A 53 0.77 -23.28 6.52
CA TYR A 53 1.42 -23.27 5.22
C TYR A 53 0.46 -22.73 4.15
N VAL A 54 0.86 -21.65 3.49
CA VAL A 54 0.09 -21.01 2.42
C VAL A 54 0.87 -21.18 1.12
N GLU A 55 0.21 -21.71 0.09
CA GLU A 55 0.71 -21.77 -1.28
C GLU A 55 -0.28 -21.08 -2.20
N ARG A 56 0.21 -20.20 -3.07
CA ARG A 56 -0.61 -19.44 -4.01
C ARG A 56 0.09 -19.30 -5.35
N GLU A 57 -0.69 -19.33 -6.41
CA GLU A 57 -0.23 -18.99 -7.75
C GLU A 57 -0.11 -17.47 -7.92
N ILE A 58 0.81 -17.06 -8.79
CA ILE A 58 0.98 -15.66 -9.17
C ILE A 58 -0.14 -15.31 -10.16
N GLU A 59 -1.07 -14.47 -9.73
CA GLU A 59 -2.12 -14.00 -10.63
C GLU A 59 -1.65 -12.78 -11.43
N GLU A 60 -1.82 -12.84 -12.74
CA GLU A 60 -1.50 -11.73 -13.64
C GLU A 60 -2.50 -10.58 -13.48
N THR A 61 -1.98 -9.35 -13.39
CA THR A 61 -2.79 -8.13 -13.52
C THR A 61 -2.34 -7.39 -14.76
N SER A 62 -3.19 -7.36 -15.78
CA SER A 62 -2.90 -6.70 -17.05
C SER A 62 -4.02 -5.76 -17.48
N THR A 63 -3.66 -4.82 -18.36
CA THR A 63 -4.55 -3.86 -18.99
C THR A 63 -4.17 -3.77 -20.47
N ASN A 64 -5.17 -3.84 -21.34
CA ASN A 64 -4.99 -3.77 -22.77
C ASN A 64 -5.60 -2.47 -23.31
N PHE A 65 -4.92 -1.82 -24.24
CA PHE A 65 -5.49 -0.73 -25.02
C PHE A 65 -5.16 -0.94 -26.50
N SER A 66 -6.04 -0.48 -27.38
CA SER A 66 -5.87 -0.53 -28.83
C SER A 66 -5.74 0.87 -29.41
N LEU A 67 -4.97 1.00 -30.49
CA LEU A 67 -4.78 2.25 -31.23
C LEU A 67 -5.30 2.08 -32.64
N LYS A 68 -6.11 3.03 -33.11
CA LYS A 68 -6.53 3.05 -34.51
C LYS A 68 -5.52 3.85 -35.32
N LEU A 69 -5.26 3.43 -36.56
CA LEU A 69 -4.32 4.12 -37.45
C LEU A 69 -4.73 5.59 -37.68
N GLU A 70 -6.03 5.85 -37.78
CA GLU A 70 -6.59 7.19 -37.94
C GLU A 70 -6.22 8.13 -36.79
N GLU A 71 -6.27 7.65 -35.55
CA GLU A 71 -5.89 8.42 -34.36
C GLU A 71 -4.39 8.76 -34.38
N ILE A 72 -3.55 7.84 -34.85
CA ILE A 72 -2.10 8.04 -34.98
C ILE A 72 -1.81 9.07 -36.08
N LEU A 73 -2.55 9.04 -37.19
CA LEU A 73 -2.36 10.00 -38.28
C LEU A 73 -2.78 11.43 -37.88
N ASP A 74 -3.83 11.56 -37.06
CA ASP A 74 -4.35 12.86 -36.60
C ASP A 74 -3.46 13.50 -35.52
N LYS A 75 -3.13 12.73 -34.48
CA LYS A 75 -2.48 13.23 -33.26
C LYS A 75 -1.03 12.76 -33.07
N GLY A 76 -0.55 11.87 -33.94
CA GLY A 76 0.81 11.33 -33.88
C GLY A 76 1.06 10.44 -32.66
N LEU A 77 2.30 10.49 -32.15
CA LEU A 77 2.76 9.70 -31.00
C LEU A 77 2.06 10.06 -29.69
N SER A 78 1.43 11.24 -29.61
CA SER A 78 0.77 11.70 -28.37
C SER A 78 -0.35 10.75 -27.92
N VAL A 79 -1.12 10.17 -28.85
CA VAL A 79 -2.20 9.21 -28.54
C VAL A 79 -1.66 7.96 -27.86
N TYR A 80 -0.50 7.48 -28.30
CA TYR A 80 0.13 6.32 -27.69
C TYR A 80 0.46 6.62 -26.22
N LEU A 81 1.08 7.77 -25.94
CA LEU A 81 1.41 8.18 -24.58
C LEU A 81 0.15 8.40 -23.72
N GLU A 82 -0.88 9.04 -24.26
CA GLU A 82 -2.17 9.23 -23.56
C GLU A 82 -2.80 7.89 -23.17
N LYS A 83 -2.88 6.93 -24.11
CA LYS A 83 -3.43 5.61 -23.82
C LYS A 83 -2.56 4.81 -22.84
N SER A 84 -1.23 4.93 -22.92
CA SER A 84 -0.33 4.34 -21.92
C SER A 84 -0.56 4.92 -20.52
N LEU A 85 -0.78 6.23 -20.38
CA LEU A 85 -1.07 6.86 -19.09
C LEU A 85 -2.46 6.47 -18.55
N ASN A 86 -3.45 6.29 -19.42
CA ASN A 86 -4.75 5.73 -19.02
C ASN A 86 -4.60 4.29 -18.53
N ALA A 87 -3.80 3.47 -19.22
CA ALA A 87 -3.51 2.10 -18.80
C ALA A 87 -2.81 2.05 -17.43
N VAL A 88 -1.91 3.00 -17.14
CA VAL A 88 -1.31 3.15 -15.79
C VAL A 88 -2.39 3.36 -14.74
N SER A 89 -3.34 4.26 -14.99
CA SER A 89 -4.41 4.57 -14.02
C SER A 89 -5.29 3.34 -13.75
N GLU A 90 -5.62 2.59 -14.79
CA GLU A 90 -6.38 1.33 -14.66
C GLU A 90 -5.59 0.25 -13.91
N LEU A 91 -4.29 0.10 -14.19
CA LEU A 91 -3.41 -0.83 -13.47
C LEU A 91 -3.30 -0.46 -11.98
N GLN A 92 -3.12 0.83 -11.68
CA GLN A 92 -3.09 1.33 -10.30
C GLN A 92 -4.39 0.99 -9.58
N GLN A 93 -5.55 1.19 -10.21
CA GLN A 93 -6.84 0.88 -9.60
C GLN A 93 -6.99 -0.62 -9.32
N LYS A 94 -6.67 -1.48 -10.30
CA LYS A 94 -6.73 -2.95 -10.15
C LYS A 94 -5.80 -3.44 -9.05
N MET A 95 -4.54 -3.00 -9.06
CA MET A 95 -3.54 -3.38 -8.05
C MET A 95 -3.92 -2.87 -6.66
N THR A 96 -4.38 -1.62 -6.55
CA THR A 96 -4.82 -1.04 -5.25
C THR A 96 -5.97 -1.83 -4.68
N LYS A 97 -6.98 -2.14 -5.50
CA LYS A 97 -8.14 -2.94 -5.08
C LYS A 97 -7.68 -4.31 -4.55
N LYS A 98 -6.81 -4.99 -5.30
CA LYS A 98 -6.28 -6.30 -4.89
C LYS A 98 -5.50 -6.25 -3.58
N VAL A 99 -4.64 -5.25 -3.40
CA VAL A 99 -3.89 -5.07 -2.14
C VAL A 99 -4.86 -4.87 -0.97
N LEU A 100 -5.91 -4.06 -1.14
CA LEU A 100 -6.90 -3.83 -0.09
C LEU A 100 -7.73 -5.09 0.23
N GLU A 101 -8.09 -5.88 -0.78
CA GLU A 101 -8.78 -7.17 -0.61
C GLU A 101 -7.92 -8.16 0.18
N GLU A 102 -6.63 -8.26 -0.13
CA GLU A 102 -5.70 -9.12 0.60
C GLU A 102 -5.50 -8.67 2.05
N VAL A 103 -5.44 -7.36 2.29
CA VAL A 103 -5.39 -6.81 3.65
C VAL A 103 -6.68 -7.14 4.42
N ASP A 104 -7.85 -7.07 3.78
CA ASP A 104 -9.12 -7.42 4.42
C ASP A 104 -9.17 -8.91 4.79
N ILE A 105 -8.77 -9.80 3.88
CA ILE A 105 -8.68 -11.24 4.15
C ILE A 105 -7.71 -11.53 5.30
N ALA A 106 -6.50 -10.94 5.26
CA ALA A 106 -5.48 -11.17 6.27
C ALA A 106 -5.93 -10.66 7.66
N THR A 107 -6.55 -9.48 7.72
CA THR A 107 -7.03 -8.90 8.99
C THR A 107 -8.26 -9.60 9.52
N ALA A 108 -9.15 -10.11 8.67
CA ALA A 108 -10.26 -10.97 9.07
C ALA A 108 -9.77 -12.28 9.67
N LYS A 109 -8.80 -12.95 9.01
CA LYS A 109 -8.19 -14.19 9.52
C LYS A 109 -7.49 -13.97 10.87
N ALA A 110 -6.76 -12.87 11.01
CA ALA A 110 -6.04 -12.53 12.23
C ALA A 110 -6.96 -11.97 13.35
N GLY A 111 -8.24 -11.69 13.08
CA GLY A 111 -9.16 -11.07 14.05
C GLY A 111 -8.80 -9.62 14.41
N THR A 112 -8.01 -8.94 13.56
CA THR A 112 -7.51 -7.58 13.83
C THR A 112 -8.44 -6.47 13.34
N GLN A 113 -9.58 -6.80 12.72
CA GLN A 113 -10.58 -5.82 12.32
C GLN A 113 -11.12 -5.01 13.52
N ILE A 114 -11.37 -3.72 13.30
CA ILE A 114 -11.87 -2.79 14.32
C ILE A 114 -13.13 -2.12 13.81
N ASN A 115 -14.17 -2.05 14.65
CA ASN A 115 -15.34 -1.25 14.32
C ASN A 115 -15.01 0.24 14.50
N THR A 116 -14.99 0.97 13.39
CA THR A 116 -14.69 2.41 13.33
C THR A 116 -15.95 3.27 13.46
N SER A 117 -17.14 2.67 13.47
CA SER A 117 -18.41 3.37 13.57
C SER A 117 -18.43 4.23 14.83
N LYS A 118 -18.68 5.53 14.66
CA LYS A 118 -18.77 6.52 15.75
C LYS A 118 -17.48 6.76 16.54
N LYS A 119 -16.32 6.26 16.11
CA LYS A 119 -15.02 6.62 16.73
C LYS A 119 -14.39 7.84 16.07
N LEU A 120 -13.59 8.59 16.82
CA LEU A 120 -12.75 9.64 16.28
C LEU A 120 -11.56 9.04 15.54
N ILE A 121 -10.98 9.77 14.58
CA ILE A 121 -9.83 9.28 13.81
C ILE A 121 -8.62 8.97 14.71
N THR A 122 -8.44 9.73 15.79
CA THR A 122 -7.42 9.50 16.81
C THR A 122 -7.63 8.18 17.54
N GLU A 123 -8.87 7.84 17.90
CA GLU A 123 -9.21 6.59 18.59
C GLU A 123 -9.01 5.39 17.66
N ILE A 124 -9.49 5.51 16.42
CA ILE A 124 -9.30 4.47 15.39
C ILE A 124 -7.80 4.18 15.19
N TYR A 125 -6.97 5.22 15.18
CA TYR A 125 -5.53 5.06 15.04
C TYR A 125 -4.89 4.34 16.23
N LEU A 126 -5.22 4.73 17.47
CA LEU A 126 -4.71 4.07 18.68
C LEU A 126 -5.13 2.59 18.74
N ASP A 127 -6.42 2.30 18.51
CA ASP A 127 -6.92 0.92 18.48
C ASP A 127 -6.18 0.08 17.43
N GLY A 128 -5.87 0.68 16.28
CA GLY A 128 -5.09 0.05 15.22
C GLY A 128 -3.68 -0.29 15.68
N LEU A 129 -2.99 0.65 16.33
CA LEU A 129 -1.64 0.44 16.85
C LEU A 129 -1.57 -0.65 17.93
N GLU A 130 -2.59 -0.75 18.78
CA GLU A 130 -2.66 -1.80 19.80
C GLU A 130 -2.72 -3.20 19.19
N LYS A 131 -3.41 -3.37 18.06
CA LYS A 131 -3.61 -4.67 17.42
C LYS A 131 -2.48 -5.13 16.50
N ILE A 132 -1.58 -4.23 16.11
CA ILE A 132 -0.47 -4.59 15.24
C ILE A 132 0.82 -4.80 16.02
N GLN A 133 1.75 -5.54 15.42
CA GLN A 133 3.14 -5.52 15.85
C GLN A 133 3.83 -4.29 15.27
N ILE A 134 4.68 -3.65 16.08
CA ILE A 134 5.51 -2.53 15.66
C ILE A 134 6.96 -2.93 15.88
N ASP A 135 7.78 -2.72 14.86
CA ASP A 135 9.23 -2.90 14.94
C ASP A 135 9.91 -1.54 15.10
N PHE A 136 11.16 -1.56 15.58
CA PHE A 136 11.92 -0.37 15.93
C PHE A 136 13.25 -0.33 15.18
N ASP A 137 13.74 0.88 14.89
CA ASP A 137 15.08 1.09 14.33
C ASP A 137 16.17 0.97 15.42
N GLU A 138 17.44 1.01 15.00
CA GLU A 138 18.61 0.93 15.91
C GLU A 138 18.65 2.06 16.97
N LYS A 139 17.96 3.17 16.73
CA LYS A 139 17.85 4.31 17.65
C LYS A 139 16.62 4.22 18.56
N GLY A 140 15.81 3.17 18.42
CA GLY A 140 14.58 2.95 19.17
C GLY A 140 13.39 3.78 18.66
N ASN A 141 13.39 4.25 17.41
CA ASN A 141 12.23 4.88 16.81
C ASN A 141 11.28 3.82 16.22
N PRO A 142 9.96 3.92 16.47
CA PRO A 142 8.99 2.97 15.92
C PRO A 142 8.79 3.18 14.41
N PHE A 143 8.66 2.08 13.66
CA PHE A 143 8.15 2.10 12.29
C PHE A 143 6.62 2.21 12.30
N LEU A 144 6.11 3.44 12.43
CA LEU A 144 4.66 3.67 12.48
C LEU A 144 3.96 3.40 11.14
N PRO A 145 2.79 2.75 11.16
CA PRO A 145 2.02 2.50 9.95
C PRO A 145 1.39 3.78 9.40
N SER A 146 1.17 3.79 8.09
CA SER A 146 0.36 4.81 7.42
C SER A 146 -1.11 4.41 7.40
N LEU A 147 -2.01 5.33 7.70
CA LEU A 147 -3.45 5.11 7.56
C LEU A 147 -3.91 5.48 6.15
N ALA A 148 -4.28 4.49 5.34
CA ALA A 148 -4.85 4.71 4.02
C ALA A 148 -6.37 4.90 4.13
N MET A 149 -6.89 5.98 3.55
CA MET A 149 -8.32 6.29 3.57
C MET A 149 -8.72 7.04 2.30
N HIS A 150 -9.98 6.87 1.88
CA HIS A 150 -10.53 7.61 0.74
C HIS A 150 -10.56 9.13 1.04
N PRO A 151 -10.20 10.02 0.09
CA PRO A 151 -10.11 11.46 0.34
C PRO A 151 -11.37 12.09 0.95
N ASN A 152 -12.55 11.64 0.52
CA ASN A 152 -13.82 12.14 1.08
C ASN A 152 -13.98 11.81 2.57
N ASP A 153 -13.45 10.66 3.01
CA ASP A 153 -13.55 10.25 4.40
C ASP A 153 -12.51 10.95 5.26
N VAL A 154 -11.33 11.28 4.71
CA VAL A 154 -10.36 12.20 5.34
C VAL A 154 -11.03 13.51 5.72
N LEU A 155 -11.74 14.14 4.77
CA LEU A 155 -12.42 15.41 5.01
C LEU A 155 -13.53 15.30 6.05
N LYS A 156 -14.27 14.18 6.09
CA LYS A 156 -15.31 13.95 7.10
C LYS A 156 -14.70 13.78 8.50
N HIS A 157 -13.64 12.99 8.61
CA HIS A 157 -12.96 12.73 9.88
C HIS A 157 -12.28 13.98 10.42
N ASP A 158 -11.64 14.78 9.56
CA ASP A 158 -11.02 16.04 9.95
C ASP A 158 -12.08 17.03 10.50
N LYS A 159 -13.16 17.28 9.77
CA LYS A 159 -14.26 18.15 10.25
C LYS A 159 -14.83 17.68 11.59
N ARG A 160 -14.99 16.38 11.75
CA ARG A 160 -15.50 15.78 12.99
C ARG A 160 -14.52 15.96 14.15
N LEU A 161 -13.22 15.74 13.91
CA LEU A 161 -12.17 15.97 14.91
C LEU A 161 -12.10 17.44 15.30
N GLN A 162 -12.08 18.36 14.33
CA GLN A 162 -12.07 19.80 14.57
C GLN A 162 -13.27 20.26 15.41
N LYS A 163 -14.47 19.74 15.14
CA LYS A 163 -15.65 20.01 15.98
C LYS A 163 -15.45 19.50 17.41
N TYR A 164 -14.98 18.27 17.56
CA TYR A 164 -14.75 17.66 18.86
C TYR A 164 -13.69 18.41 19.69
N LEU A 165 -12.60 18.87 19.06
CA LEU A 165 -11.53 19.62 19.71
C LEU A 165 -11.99 20.98 20.26
N LYS A 166 -12.99 21.61 19.65
CA LYS A 166 -13.60 22.84 20.18
C LYS A 166 -14.29 22.61 21.52
N GLU A 167 -14.95 21.47 21.66
CA GLU A 167 -15.66 21.07 22.88
C GLU A 167 -14.71 20.43 23.90
N ASN A 168 -13.61 19.81 23.43
CA ASN A 168 -12.65 19.07 24.26
C ASN A 168 -11.20 19.47 23.93
N PRO A 169 -10.72 20.66 24.36
CA PRO A 169 -9.40 21.17 23.98
C PRO A 169 -8.22 20.31 24.45
N ARG A 170 -8.41 19.47 25.48
CA ARG A 170 -7.36 18.60 26.05
C ARG A 170 -7.17 17.28 25.30
N HIS A 171 -8.06 16.94 24.37
CA HIS A 171 -8.08 15.65 23.68
C HIS A 171 -6.76 15.32 22.97
N MET A 172 -6.10 16.30 22.35
CA MET A 172 -4.80 16.06 21.70
C MET A 172 -3.71 15.63 22.70
N GLY A 173 -3.67 16.25 23.88
CA GLY A 173 -2.71 15.86 24.92
C GLY A 173 -3.03 14.50 25.54
N GLU A 174 -4.32 14.13 25.62
CA GLU A 174 -4.72 12.77 26.05
C GLU A 174 -4.37 11.72 24.99
N TYR A 175 -4.54 12.06 23.72
CA TYR A 175 -4.13 11.22 22.59
C TYR A 175 -2.63 10.98 22.56
N GLU A 176 -1.82 12.03 22.71
CA GLU A 176 -0.35 11.93 22.74
C GLU A 176 0.14 11.04 23.88
N LYS A 177 -0.42 11.20 25.09
CA LYS A 177 -0.06 10.35 26.23
C LYS A 177 -0.38 8.87 25.99
N LYS A 178 -1.56 8.57 25.43
CA LYS A 178 -1.94 7.20 25.10
C LYS A 178 -1.06 6.63 23.99
N LEU A 179 -0.70 7.44 23.00
CA LEU A 179 0.20 7.04 21.93
C LEU A 179 1.59 6.68 22.49
N GLU A 180 2.15 7.50 23.38
CA GLU A 180 3.42 7.22 24.07
C GLU A 180 3.35 5.93 24.89
N GLU A 181 2.28 5.73 25.65
CA GLU A 181 2.05 4.51 26.44
C GLU A 181 2.02 3.26 25.56
N ILE A 182 1.29 3.30 24.44
CA ILE A 182 1.24 2.21 23.47
C ILE A 182 2.63 1.94 22.88
N ILE A 183 3.34 2.98 22.45
CA ILE A 183 4.68 2.83 21.86
C ILE A 183 5.65 2.20 22.87
N GLU A 184 5.61 2.61 24.13
CA GLU A 184 6.48 2.07 25.17
C GLU A 184 6.18 0.59 25.46
N ASN A 185 4.90 0.22 25.52
CA ASN A 185 4.51 -1.19 25.66
C ASN A 185 5.00 -2.01 24.47
N LYS A 186 4.81 -1.53 23.23
CA LYS A 186 5.30 -2.19 22.02
C LYS A 186 6.83 -2.31 21.98
N ARG A 187 7.56 -1.35 22.55
CA ARG A 187 9.01 -1.37 22.65
C ARG A 187 9.49 -2.49 23.57
N LYS A 188 8.82 -2.68 24.71
CA LYS A 188 9.11 -3.80 25.62
C LYS A 188 8.88 -5.14 24.93
N ASP A 189 7.73 -5.30 24.28
CA ASP A 189 7.40 -6.51 23.51
C ASP A 189 8.43 -6.79 22.40
N TRP A 190 8.91 -5.74 21.72
CA TRP A 190 9.96 -5.88 20.71
C TRP A 190 11.31 -6.30 21.30
N ASN A 191 11.74 -5.67 22.40
CA ASN A 191 12.98 -6.01 23.09
C ASN A 191 12.98 -7.47 23.58
N ASP A 192 11.86 -7.94 24.15
CA ASP A 192 11.72 -9.31 24.62
C ASP A 192 11.86 -10.31 23.46
N ARG A 193 11.25 -10.01 22.31
CA ARG A 193 11.39 -10.83 21.09
C ARG A 193 12.81 -10.84 20.55
N GLU A 194 13.47 -9.68 20.49
CA GLU A 194 14.85 -9.58 20.00
C GLU A 194 15.85 -10.25 20.94
N SER A 195 15.63 -10.17 22.26
CA SER A 195 16.41 -10.92 23.25
C SER A 195 16.26 -12.42 23.04
N ASN A 196 15.03 -12.90 22.87
CA ASN A 196 14.76 -14.33 22.60
C ASN A 196 15.41 -14.81 21.30
N ARG A 197 15.44 -13.98 20.25
CA ARG A 197 16.14 -14.32 18.99
C ARG A 197 17.64 -14.50 19.19
N LYS A 198 18.27 -13.66 20.01
CA LYS A 198 19.72 -13.70 20.26
C LYS A 198 20.16 -14.83 21.20
N LEU A 199 19.24 -15.42 21.97
CA LEU A 199 19.53 -16.50 22.92
C LEU A 199 19.43 -17.91 22.30
N VAL A 200 18.96 -18.01 21.06
CA VAL A 200 18.80 -19.28 20.33
C VAL A 200 19.98 -19.55 19.37
N ASP A 201 20.91 -18.59 19.23
CA ASP A 201 22.24 -18.75 18.63
C ASP A 201 23.29 -19.09 19.70
#